data_AF-A0A0N4X953-F1
#
_entry.id   AF-A0A0N4X953-F1
#
_cell.length_a   1.000
_cell.length_b   1.000
_cell.length_c   1.000
_cell.angle_alpha   90.00
_cell.angle_beta   90.00
_cell.angle_gamma   90.00
#
_symmetry.space_group_name_H-M   'P 1'
#
loop_
_entity.id
_entity.type
_entity.pdbx_description
1 polymer ?
#
loop_
_entity_poly.entity_id
_entity_poly.type
_entity_poly.pdbx_seq_one_letter_code
_entity_poly.pdbx_strand_id
1 'polypeptide(L)'
;MASTGSILKQGLSLLKKYQIFRNAMSLPTISREDVLQFETFLFDGDGTLWDRGIPVPGAVDFVATLRKEGKRFLIVSNNPTRTIGQNLSMISKMGFEGFTEKNVITPAIVLAAYLRDRPVYAQQPVYLLGNDSIKEILESEGNVHCFGNGPQIAESHSAENPLSEPKAVISAWEPYLSHAKISKAAQFLEKEEVDFLVTDEDYAIPVPSPGTELPRSGCPSSIIQAISGRIPTVIGKPHKPMADFLMNRERIDPAKTVMFGDRLETDIQFANENGFTSCLVLTGVHSLEDVRKAEQRGHKNLVPHHFETYLFDADGTLWEEHGPMPGAVDFVSALQIAGKRLFLVSNNPNRSMDQYLDRVRRMGFKGFTKENVINPGIVMGTYFRDRPDYAGQPVYLLGNENVKNTLESIGNVRCFGTGPEVLEEDHPTEGRLMVPKAVVSSLEPYLSYWKVMKAVNYLKRSEVEFLVTDEDYALPMLAPDELPSSGFPSRIIQAISRRTPKVFGKPHKFMADFLKKKGYIDPARTIMIGDRLDTDIQFANENGFTSCLVLTGVSSLEDVKNAERRGDEHLLPKHVFSFTSS
;
A
#
# COMPACT_ATOMS: atom_id res chain seq x y z
N MET A 1 -23.26 11.16 33.30
CA MET A 1 -22.63 11.80 32.13
C MET A 1 -21.49 12.78 32.46
N ALA A 2 -21.04 12.92 33.70
CA ALA A 2 -19.94 13.84 34.06
C ALA A 2 -18.56 13.17 34.25
N SER A 3 -18.44 11.84 34.17
CA SER A 3 -17.18 11.11 34.47
C SER A 3 -16.31 10.79 33.25
N THR A 4 -16.88 10.74 32.04
CA THR A 4 -16.12 10.46 30.80
C THR A 4 -15.30 11.66 30.31
N GLY A 5 -15.75 12.89 30.56
CA GLY A 5 -15.01 14.11 30.20
C GLY A 5 -13.78 14.39 31.07
N SER A 6 -13.74 13.87 32.30
CA SER A 6 -12.63 14.04 33.24
C SER A 6 -11.44 13.13 32.91
N ILE A 7 -11.73 11.88 32.49
CA ILE A 7 -10.72 10.90 32.06
C ILE A 7 -10.08 11.33 30.73
N LEU A 8 -10.86 11.85 29.78
CA LEU A 8 -10.36 12.45 28.55
C LEU A 8 -9.45 13.66 28.81
N LYS A 9 -9.82 14.54 29.75
CA LYS A 9 -9.00 15.72 30.11
C LYS A 9 -7.74 15.36 30.91
N GLN A 10 -7.77 14.35 31.78
CA GLN A 10 -6.57 13.86 32.47
C GLN A 10 -5.63 13.11 31.50
N GLY A 11 -6.17 12.37 30.52
CA GLY A 11 -5.39 11.78 29.42
C GLY A 11 -4.73 12.84 28.53
N LEU A 12 -5.48 13.88 28.13
CA LEU A 12 -4.96 15.03 27.35
C LEU A 12 -3.91 15.87 28.09
N SER A 13 -3.97 15.91 29.42
CA SER A 13 -3.00 16.61 30.28
C SER A 13 -1.66 15.86 30.40
N LEU A 14 -1.69 14.53 30.48
CA LEU A 14 -0.50 13.67 30.44
C LEU A 14 0.15 13.64 29.04
N LEU A 15 -0.64 13.74 27.98
CA LEU A 15 -0.17 13.83 26.58
C LEU A 15 0.60 15.11 26.26
N LYS A 16 0.49 16.19 27.05
CA LYS A 16 1.28 17.42 26.87
C LYS A 16 2.69 17.34 27.44
N LYS A 17 3.01 16.34 28.26
CA LYS A 17 4.30 16.25 28.99
C LYS A 17 5.38 15.44 28.24
N TYR A 18 4.99 14.72 27.18
CA TYR A 18 5.90 13.96 26.32
C TYR A 18 6.03 14.70 24.98
N GLN A 19 7.12 15.45 24.82
CA GLN A 19 7.47 16.10 23.55
C GLN A 19 8.12 15.08 22.61
N ILE A 20 7.51 14.88 21.45
CA ILE A 20 7.99 14.04 20.34
C ILE A 20 7.98 14.90 19.07
N PHE A 21 9.06 14.89 18.28
CA PHE A 21 8.97 15.24 16.86
C PHE A 21 8.32 14.08 16.13
N ARG A 22 7.30 14.39 15.30
CA ARG A 22 6.43 13.48 14.52
C ARG A 22 5.47 12.64 15.39
N ASN A 23 4.34 13.27 15.74
CA ASN A 23 3.18 12.63 16.39
C ASN A 23 2.45 11.67 15.43
N ALA A 24 2.20 10.45 15.93
CA ALA A 24 1.25 9.49 15.39
C ALA A 24 -0.09 9.60 16.11
N MET A 25 -1.19 9.72 15.36
CA MET A 25 -2.53 9.23 15.71
C MET A 25 -3.40 9.18 14.44
N SER A 26 -3.35 8.07 13.70
CA SER A 26 -4.46 7.52 12.89
C SER A 26 -4.04 6.18 12.24
N LEU A 27 -5.06 5.39 11.83
CA LEU A 27 -5.10 4.09 11.13
C LEU A 27 -3.95 3.84 10.12
N PRO A 28 -3.62 2.58 9.72
CA PRO A 28 -2.32 2.21 9.16
C PRO A 28 -2.00 3.07 7.95
N THR A 29 -1.21 4.09 8.22
CA THR A 29 -0.81 5.12 7.30
C THR A 29 0.54 4.68 6.78
N ILE A 30 0.73 4.82 5.46
CA ILE A 30 2.07 4.90 4.87
C ILE A 30 2.86 5.87 5.77
N SER A 31 4.00 5.45 6.33
CA SER A 31 4.71 6.28 7.31
C SER A 31 5.08 7.62 6.68
N ARG A 32 5.30 8.68 7.47
CA ARG A 32 5.71 9.98 6.92
C ARG A 32 7.00 9.81 6.09
N GLU A 33 7.87 8.90 6.47
CA GLU A 33 9.10 8.51 5.78
C GLU A 33 8.82 7.79 4.46
N ASP A 34 7.88 6.82 4.44
CA ASP A 34 7.44 6.15 3.21
C ASP A 34 6.73 7.12 2.27
N VAL A 35 5.92 8.04 2.78
CA VAL A 35 5.28 9.07 1.96
C VAL A 35 6.34 10.04 1.43
N LEU A 36 7.35 10.41 2.22
CA LEU A 36 8.46 11.26 1.81
C LEU A 36 9.47 10.57 0.86
N GLN A 37 9.32 9.30 0.50
CA GLN A 37 10.12 8.71 -0.57
C GLN A 37 9.74 9.30 -1.95
N PHE A 38 8.51 9.79 -2.09
CA PHE A 38 8.06 10.50 -3.28
C PHE A 38 8.72 11.89 -3.38
N GLU A 39 8.99 12.32 -4.60
CA GLU A 39 9.53 13.65 -4.90
C GLU A 39 8.40 14.67 -5.09
N THR A 40 7.28 14.21 -5.67
CA THR A 40 6.13 15.06 -6.00
C THR A 40 4.82 14.52 -5.43
N PHE A 41 4.01 15.44 -4.90
CA PHE A 41 2.73 15.18 -4.25
C PHE A 41 1.63 15.92 -4.99
N LEU A 42 0.67 15.16 -5.50
CA LEU A 42 -0.56 15.71 -6.08
C LEU A 42 -1.68 15.54 -5.07
N PHE A 43 -2.45 16.58 -4.86
CA PHE A 43 -3.60 16.57 -3.96
C PHE A 43 -4.85 16.96 -4.72
N ASP A 44 -5.93 16.20 -4.56
CA ASP A 44 -7.24 16.81 -4.68
C ASP A 44 -7.45 17.86 -3.56
N GLY A 45 -8.32 18.84 -3.82
CA GLY A 45 -8.64 19.87 -2.84
C GLY A 45 -9.78 19.46 -1.90
N ASP A 46 -10.98 19.34 -2.46
CA ASP A 46 -12.24 19.18 -1.71
C ASP A 46 -12.41 17.70 -1.31
N GLY A 47 -12.59 17.39 -0.03
CA GLY A 47 -12.63 16.03 0.49
C GLY A 47 -11.26 15.44 0.82
N THR A 48 -10.18 16.07 0.37
CA THR A 48 -8.79 15.62 0.59
C THR A 48 -7.98 16.54 1.50
N LEU A 49 -7.78 17.81 1.11
CA LEU A 49 -7.10 18.80 1.94
C LEU A 49 -8.07 19.54 2.86
N TRP A 50 -9.29 19.78 2.39
CA TRP A 50 -10.34 20.47 3.13
C TRP A 50 -11.71 19.92 2.78
N ASP A 51 -12.68 20.09 3.68
CA ASP A 51 -14.10 19.90 3.40
C ASP A 51 -14.81 21.24 3.63
N ARG A 52 -15.44 21.78 2.58
CA ARG A 52 -16.25 23.02 2.63
C ARG A 52 -15.54 24.20 3.30
N GLY A 53 -14.25 24.37 3.01
CA GLY A 53 -13.43 25.47 3.53
C GLY A 53 -12.90 25.25 4.95
N ILE A 54 -13.08 24.04 5.50
CA ILE A 54 -12.49 23.62 6.77
C ILE A 54 -11.37 22.62 6.47
N PRO A 55 -10.13 22.85 6.92
CA PRO A 55 -9.05 21.90 6.72
C PRO A 55 -9.37 20.51 7.26
N VAL A 56 -9.03 19.47 6.51
CA VAL A 56 -9.03 18.10 7.01
C VAL A 56 -8.00 18.01 8.15
N PRO A 57 -8.31 17.37 9.28
CA PRO A 57 -7.38 17.26 10.40
C PRO A 57 -6.02 16.70 9.97
N GLY A 58 -4.94 17.42 10.30
CA GLY A 58 -3.56 17.05 9.95
C GLY A 58 -3.09 17.45 8.55
N ALA A 59 -3.99 17.86 7.64
CA ALA A 59 -3.62 18.23 6.27
C ALA A 59 -2.66 19.44 6.22
N VAL A 60 -2.93 20.47 7.04
CA VAL A 60 -2.07 21.68 7.12
C VAL A 60 -0.66 21.32 7.59
N ASP A 61 -0.56 20.51 8.65
CA ASP A 61 0.73 20.06 9.21
C ASP A 61 1.49 19.17 8.21
N PHE A 62 0.77 18.36 7.43
CA PHE A 62 1.35 17.52 6.41
C PHE A 62 1.91 18.33 5.23
N VAL A 63 1.19 19.34 4.73
CA VAL A 63 1.74 20.24 3.70
C VAL A 63 2.93 21.04 4.23
N ALA A 64 2.85 21.56 5.47
CA ALA A 64 3.98 22.26 6.10
C ALA A 64 5.22 21.36 6.22
N THR A 65 5.00 20.09 6.50
CA THR A 65 6.02 19.04 6.48
C THR A 65 6.63 18.88 5.08
N LEU A 66 5.83 18.69 4.04
CA LEU A 66 6.34 18.54 2.66
C LEU A 66 7.21 19.73 2.26
N ARG A 67 6.77 20.94 2.61
CA ARG A 67 7.55 22.17 2.40
C ARG A 67 8.88 22.15 3.14
N LYS A 68 8.89 21.77 4.43
CA LYS A 68 10.12 21.69 5.24
C LYS A 68 11.13 20.71 4.65
N GLU A 69 10.64 19.60 4.12
CA GLU A 69 11.46 18.54 3.51
C GLU A 69 11.81 18.83 2.03
N GLY A 70 11.47 20.02 1.52
CA GLY A 70 11.79 20.44 0.15
C GLY A 70 11.03 19.66 -0.94
N LYS A 71 9.91 19.02 -0.58
CA LYS A 71 9.09 18.25 -1.51
C LYS A 71 8.24 19.15 -2.38
N ARG A 72 8.01 18.72 -3.63
CA ARG A 72 7.10 19.43 -4.53
C ARG A 72 5.67 19.00 -4.26
N PHE A 73 4.76 19.94 -4.10
CA PHE A 73 3.34 19.65 -3.94
C PHE A 73 2.46 20.55 -4.81
N LEU A 74 1.43 19.96 -5.40
CA LEU A 74 0.47 20.61 -6.27
C LEU A 74 -0.96 20.21 -5.86
N ILE A 75 -1.88 21.17 -5.87
CA ILE A 75 -3.31 20.90 -5.88
C ILE A 75 -3.72 20.69 -7.34
N VAL A 76 -4.34 19.55 -7.63
CA VAL A 76 -4.91 19.22 -8.93
C VAL A 76 -6.40 19.07 -8.72
N SER A 77 -7.19 20.09 -9.06
CA SER A 77 -8.62 20.16 -8.75
C SER A 77 -9.44 20.35 -10.01
N ASN A 78 -10.52 19.58 -10.15
CA ASN A 78 -11.51 19.80 -11.21
C ASN A 78 -12.42 21.02 -10.96
N ASN A 79 -12.23 21.77 -9.86
CA ASN A 79 -13.13 22.86 -9.51
C ASN A 79 -12.98 24.07 -10.45
N PRO A 80 -14.00 24.41 -11.27
CA PRO A 80 -13.91 25.48 -12.27
C PRO A 80 -14.41 26.84 -11.75
N THR A 81 -14.80 26.94 -10.48
CA THR A 81 -15.63 28.06 -9.98
C THR A 81 -14.85 29.26 -9.46
N ARG A 82 -13.53 29.14 -9.28
CA ARG A 82 -12.69 30.16 -8.62
C ARG A 82 -11.51 30.55 -9.49
N THR A 83 -11.17 31.84 -9.47
CA THR A 83 -9.89 32.31 -10.01
C THR A 83 -8.73 31.78 -9.17
N ILE A 84 -7.51 31.80 -9.73
CA ILE A 84 -6.30 31.39 -9.00
C ILE A 84 -6.14 32.22 -7.72
N GLY A 85 -6.32 33.55 -7.79
CA GLY A 85 -6.24 34.43 -6.62
C GLY A 85 -7.29 34.11 -5.54
N GLN A 86 -8.52 33.75 -5.95
CA GLN A 86 -9.56 33.30 -5.01
C GLN A 86 -9.20 31.97 -4.34
N ASN A 87 -8.66 31.00 -5.10
CA ASN A 87 -8.18 29.73 -4.56
C ASN A 87 -7.04 29.96 -3.56
N LEU A 88 -6.03 30.75 -3.90
CA LEU A 88 -4.92 31.06 -3.00
C LEU A 88 -5.38 31.78 -1.73
N SER A 89 -6.31 32.73 -1.84
CA SER A 89 -6.89 33.40 -0.67
C SER A 89 -7.61 32.42 0.26
N MET A 90 -8.38 31.48 -0.31
CA MET A 90 -9.07 30.44 0.44
C MET A 90 -8.07 29.49 1.13
N ILE A 91 -7.08 28.98 0.39
CA ILE A 91 -6.02 28.09 0.88
C ILE A 91 -5.26 28.74 2.04
N SER A 92 -4.88 30.03 1.88
CA SER A 92 -4.19 30.77 2.93
C SER A 92 -5.05 30.99 4.17
N LYS A 93 -6.35 31.32 4.02
CA LYS A 93 -7.29 31.47 5.16
C LYS A 93 -7.47 30.18 5.95
N MET A 94 -7.32 29.03 5.27
CA MET A 94 -7.36 27.70 5.88
C MET A 94 -6.06 27.32 6.61
N GLY A 95 -5.04 28.18 6.58
CA GLY A 95 -3.76 27.95 7.27
C GLY A 95 -2.73 27.18 6.44
N PHE A 96 -3.03 26.86 5.18
CA PHE A 96 -2.06 26.27 4.28
C PHE A 96 -1.11 27.35 3.75
N GLU A 97 0.19 27.13 3.95
CA GLU A 97 1.24 28.04 3.55
C GLU A 97 2.15 27.41 2.48
N GLY A 98 2.74 28.23 1.61
CA GLY A 98 3.68 27.77 0.58
C GLY A 98 3.03 27.43 -0.76
N PHE A 99 1.70 27.59 -0.87
CA PHE A 99 1.01 27.56 -2.16
C PHE A 99 1.17 28.89 -2.90
N THR A 100 1.58 28.80 -4.16
CA THR A 100 1.63 29.88 -5.14
C THR A 100 0.75 29.52 -6.33
N GLU A 101 0.60 30.41 -7.31
CA GLU A 101 -0.18 30.16 -8.53
C GLU A 101 0.30 28.90 -9.26
N LYS A 102 1.60 28.60 -9.21
CA LYS A 102 2.20 27.39 -9.79
C LYS A 102 1.81 26.10 -9.09
N ASN A 103 1.30 26.19 -7.87
CA ASN A 103 0.91 25.02 -7.08
C ASN A 103 -0.55 24.63 -7.28
N VAL A 104 -1.36 25.38 -8.03
CA VAL A 104 -2.78 25.10 -8.22
C VAL A 104 -3.05 24.86 -9.69
N ILE A 105 -3.35 23.62 -10.05
CA ILE A 105 -3.66 23.18 -11.40
C ILE A 105 -5.16 22.89 -11.50
N THR A 106 -5.82 23.57 -12.42
CA THR A 106 -7.25 23.39 -12.72
C THR A 106 -7.45 23.11 -14.21
N PRO A 107 -8.57 22.49 -14.62
CA PRO A 107 -8.87 22.27 -16.03
C PRO A 107 -8.84 23.53 -16.89
N ALA A 108 -9.16 24.71 -16.35
CA ALA A 108 -9.10 25.96 -17.08
C ALA A 108 -7.65 26.34 -17.46
N ILE A 109 -6.69 26.15 -16.54
CA ILE A 109 -5.26 26.39 -16.78
C ILE A 109 -4.74 25.39 -17.82
N VAL A 110 -5.11 24.11 -17.68
CA VAL A 110 -4.73 23.07 -18.63
C VAL A 110 -5.33 23.33 -20.01
N LEU A 111 -6.59 23.76 -20.08
CA LEU A 111 -7.26 24.08 -21.34
C LEU A 111 -6.60 25.30 -22.01
N ALA A 112 -6.28 26.35 -21.25
CA ALA A 112 -5.55 27.48 -21.81
C ALA A 112 -4.19 27.05 -22.39
N ALA A 113 -3.43 26.22 -21.67
CA ALA A 113 -2.20 25.64 -22.22
C ALA A 113 -2.44 24.77 -23.46
N TYR A 114 -3.48 23.92 -23.43
CA TYR A 114 -3.88 23.08 -24.54
C TYR A 114 -4.16 23.89 -25.81
N LEU A 115 -4.85 25.03 -25.68
CA LEU A 115 -5.17 25.93 -26.78
C LEU A 115 -3.92 26.66 -27.27
N ARG A 116 -3.14 27.26 -26.35
CA ARG A 116 -1.91 28.00 -26.68
C ARG A 116 -0.87 27.14 -27.40
N ASP A 117 -0.72 25.89 -26.98
CA ASP A 117 0.29 24.98 -27.53
C ASP A 117 -0.13 24.44 -28.92
N ARG A 118 -1.31 24.83 -29.42
CA ARG A 118 -1.84 24.46 -30.74
C ARG A 118 -2.10 25.71 -31.60
N PRO A 119 -1.28 25.98 -32.62
CA PRO A 119 -1.40 27.17 -33.47
C PRO A 119 -2.77 27.37 -34.12
N VAL A 120 -3.55 26.30 -34.29
CA VAL A 120 -4.89 26.34 -34.91
C VAL A 120 -5.88 27.21 -34.11
N TYR A 121 -5.65 27.44 -32.82
CA TYR A 121 -6.53 28.25 -31.98
C TYR A 121 -6.04 29.68 -31.79
N ALA A 122 -4.82 30.02 -32.20
CA ALA A 122 -4.23 31.33 -31.93
C ALA A 122 -5.12 32.46 -32.49
N GLN A 123 -5.57 33.34 -31.59
CA GLN A 123 -6.48 34.47 -31.85
C GLN A 123 -7.81 34.05 -32.51
N GLN A 124 -8.20 32.77 -32.42
CA GLN A 124 -9.46 32.29 -32.97
C GLN A 124 -10.63 32.55 -32.00
N PRO A 125 -11.84 32.76 -32.53
CA PRO A 125 -13.05 32.79 -31.73
C PRO A 125 -13.35 31.40 -31.15
N VAL A 126 -13.71 31.33 -29.87
CA VAL A 126 -14.20 30.11 -29.20
C VAL A 126 -15.51 30.41 -28.49
N TYR A 127 -16.49 29.51 -28.65
CA TYR A 127 -17.79 29.65 -28.01
C TYR A 127 -17.74 29.02 -26.62
N LEU A 128 -17.83 29.86 -25.57
CA LEU A 128 -17.69 29.44 -24.18
C LEU A 128 -19.05 29.37 -23.48
N LEU A 129 -19.42 28.16 -23.06
CA LEU A 129 -20.44 27.91 -22.04
C LEU A 129 -19.73 27.88 -20.68
N GLY A 130 -19.57 29.03 -20.04
CA GLY A 130 -18.81 29.16 -18.80
C GLY A 130 -18.83 30.59 -18.27
N ASN A 131 -18.32 30.76 -17.05
CA ASN A 131 -18.28 32.05 -16.37
C ASN A 131 -17.11 32.95 -16.83
N ASP A 132 -17.10 34.19 -16.34
CA ASP A 132 -16.08 35.19 -16.67
C ASP A 132 -14.67 34.81 -16.19
N SER A 133 -14.55 34.04 -15.10
CA SER A 133 -13.26 33.58 -14.59
C SER A 133 -12.57 32.63 -15.55
N ILE A 134 -13.33 31.73 -16.19
CA ILE A 134 -12.77 30.83 -17.21
C ILE A 134 -12.41 31.62 -18.46
N LYS A 135 -13.28 32.54 -18.88
CA LYS A 135 -13.00 33.43 -20.01
C LYS A 135 -11.65 34.15 -19.84
N GLU A 136 -11.43 34.78 -18.70
CA GLU A 136 -10.20 35.54 -18.42
C GLU A 136 -8.95 34.66 -18.58
N ILE A 137 -8.97 33.43 -18.06
CA ILE A 137 -7.86 32.47 -18.17
C ILE A 137 -7.62 32.08 -19.65
N LEU A 138 -8.70 31.76 -20.38
CA LEU A 138 -8.58 31.33 -21.78
C LEU A 138 -8.07 32.46 -22.68
N GLU A 139 -8.54 33.70 -22.49
CA GLU A 139 -8.09 34.84 -23.30
C GLU A 139 -6.66 35.26 -22.96
N SER A 140 -6.33 35.33 -21.66
CA SER A 140 -5.00 35.80 -21.21
C SER A 140 -3.89 34.77 -21.43
N GLU A 141 -4.14 33.49 -21.16
CA GLU A 141 -3.13 32.44 -21.23
C GLU A 141 -3.26 31.54 -22.46
N GLY A 142 -4.49 31.33 -22.93
CA GLY A 142 -4.82 30.47 -24.06
C GLY A 142 -4.72 31.14 -25.42
N ASN A 143 -4.60 32.48 -25.44
CA ASN A 143 -4.44 33.28 -26.66
C ASN A 143 -5.62 33.08 -27.65
N VAL A 144 -6.85 33.05 -27.14
CA VAL A 144 -8.11 32.92 -27.92
C VAL A 144 -9.06 34.10 -27.65
N HIS A 145 -10.15 34.21 -28.41
CA HIS A 145 -11.22 35.18 -28.16
C HIS A 145 -12.50 34.46 -27.74
N CYS A 146 -12.93 34.62 -26.49
CA CYS A 146 -14.10 33.94 -25.97
C CYS A 146 -15.37 34.77 -26.16
N PHE A 147 -16.44 34.12 -26.62
CA PHE A 147 -17.79 34.71 -26.65
C PHE A 147 -18.84 33.71 -26.19
N GLY A 148 -19.99 34.20 -25.73
CA GLY A 148 -21.11 33.37 -25.28
C GLY A 148 -21.22 33.17 -23.77
N ASN A 149 -20.24 33.59 -22.98
CA ASN A 149 -20.30 33.60 -21.51
C ASN A 149 -21.37 34.57 -20.99
N GLY A 150 -21.96 34.28 -19.83
CA GLY A 150 -22.98 35.12 -19.21
C GLY A 150 -24.42 34.86 -19.69
N PRO A 151 -25.42 35.64 -19.21
CA PRO A 151 -26.82 35.45 -19.52
C PRO A 151 -27.17 35.82 -20.96
N GLN A 152 -27.91 34.94 -21.63
CA GLN A 152 -28.48 35.18 -22.96
C GLN A 152 -30.00 35.00 -22.92
N ILE A 153 -30.75 36.11 -23.06
CA ILE A 153 -32.22 36.13 -23.07
C ILE A 153 -32.71 35.84 -24.49
N ALA A 154 -33.73 34.98 -24.60
CA ALA A 154 -34.18 34.35 -25.84
C ALA A 154 -34.93 35.26 -26.85
N GLU A 155 -34.75 36.58 -26.84
CA GLU A 155 -35.60 37.49 -27.63
C GLU A 155 -34.88 38.56 -28.48
N SER A 156 -33.56 38.52 -28.62
CA SER A 156 -32.91 39.35 -29.64
C SER A 156 -32.67 38.55 -30.93
N HIS A 157 -33.72 38.45 -31.75
CA HIS A 157 -33.55 38.31 -33.22
C HIS A 157 -32.99 39.60 -33.85
N SER A 158 -32.32 40.47 -33.07
CA SER A 158 -31.56 41.57 -33.63
C SER A 158 -30.27 40.99 -34.20
N ALA A 159 -30.09 41.23 -35.50
CA ALA A 159 -28.91 40.93 -36.28
C ALA A 159 -27.64 41.62 -35.71
N GLU A 160 -27.11 41.11 -34.61
CA GLU A 160 -25.76 41.44 -34.17
C GLU A 160 -24.78 40.49 -34.86
N ASN A 161 -24.23 40.97 -35.98
CA ASN A 161 -23.08 40.51 -36.76
C ASN A 161 -23.00 39.00 -37.12
N PRO A 162 -22.57 38.62 -38.34
CA PRO A 162 -22.23 37.23 -38.63
C PRO A 162 -21.18 36.78 -37.62
N LEU A 163 -21.60 35.97 -36.65
CA LEU A 163 -20.74 35.43 -35.61
C LEU A 163 -19.64 34.66 -36.33
N SER A 164 -18.42 35.15 -36.21
CA SER A 164 -17.23 34.42 -36.64
C SER A 164 -17.34 32.99 -36.14
N GLU A 165 -17.36 32.03 -37.07
CA GLU A 165 -17.53 30.62 -36.74
C GLU A 165 -16.46 30.21 -35.72
N PRO A 166 -16.85 29.67 -34.55
CA PRO A 166 -15.88 29.36 -33.51
C PRO A 166 -15.00 28.21 -33.95
N LYS A 167 -13.72 28.24 -33.57
CA LYS A 167 -12.83 27.09 -33.77
C LYS A 167 -13.14 25.95 -32.79
N ALA A 168 -13.71 26.28 -31.63
CA ALA A 168 -14.13 25.31 -30.63
C ALA A 168 -15.37 25.77 -29.86
N VAL A 169 -16.19 24.81 -29.44
CA VAL A 169 -17.17 24.94 -28.37
C VAL A 169 -16.57 24.41 -27.09
N ILE A 170 -16.51 25.25 -26.06
CA ILE A 170 -15.97 24.93 -24.74
C ILE A 170 -17.13 24.88 -23.75
N SER A 171 -17.32 23.74 -23.11
CA SER A 171 -18.32 23.57 -22.06
C SER A 171 -17.66 23.42 -20.69
N ALA A 172 -18.06 24.28 -19.76
CA ALA A 172 -17.62 24.30 -18.39
C ALA A 172 -18.80 24.57 -17.45
N TRP A 173 -18.54 24.90 -16.19
CA TRP A 173 -19.61 25.33 -15.28
C TRP A 173 -20.16 26.71 -15.68
N GLU A 174 -21.46 26.73 -15.99
CA GLU A 174 -22.19 27.91 -16.47
C GLU A 174 -23.46 28.13 -15.63
N PRO A 175 -23.53 29.19 -14.81
CA PRO A 175 -24.73 29.50 -14.02
C PRO A 175 -25.91 30.03 -14.84
N TYR A 176 -25.68 30.47 -16.09
CA TYR A 176 -26.69 31.05 -16.97
C TYR A 176 -27.02 30.18 -18.18
N LEU A 177 -26.97 28.85 -18.02
CA LEU A 177 -27.28 27.94 -19.12
C LEU A 177 -28.72 28.13 -19.61
N SER A 178 -28.90 28.43 -20.89
CA SER A 178 -30.21 28.69 -21.50
C SER A 178 -30.39 27.89 -22.78
N HIS A 179 -31.65 27.71 -23.19
CA HIS A 179 -31.97 27.02 -24.44
C HIS A 179 -31.27 27.66 -25.64
N ALA A 180 -31.20 28.99 -25.70
CA ALA A 180 -30.51 29.71 -26.79
C ALA A 180 -29.01 29.35 -26.86
N LYS A 181 -28.34 29.26 -25.70
CA LYS A 181 -26.93 28.88 -25.61
C LYS A 181 -26.71 27.42 -26.03
N ILE A 182 -27.60 26.53 -25.58
CA ILE A 182 -27.59 25.12 -25.94
C ILE A 182 -27.78 24.93 -27.46
N SER A 183 -28.78 25.57 -28.06
CA SER A 183 -29.03 25.49 -29.50
C SER A 183 -27.85 26.00 -30.31
N LYS A 184 -27.20 27.08 -29.87
CA LYS A 184 -26.05 27.67 -30.55
C LYS A 184 -24.81 26.77 -30.47
N ALA A 185 -24.52 26.19 -29.30
CA ALA A 185 -23.47 25.18 -29.16
C ALA A 185 -23.73 23.97 -30.07
N ALA A 186 -24.95 23.44 -30.09
CA ALA A 186 -25.31 22.33 -30.96
C ALA A 186 -25.14 22.66 -32.44
N GLN A 187 -25.60 23.84 -32.88
CA GLN A 187 -25.44 24.31 -34.25
C GLN A 187 -23.96 24.43 -34.66
N PHE A 188 -23.11 24.98 -33.80
CA PHE A 188 -21.68 25.07 -34.10
C PHE A 188 -21.03 23.68 -34.22
N LEU A 189 -21.49 22.71 -33.44
CA LEU A 189 -20.96 21.35 -33.42
C LEU A 189 -21.47 20.44 -34.56
N GLU A 190 -22.42 20.91 -35.38
CA GLU A 190 -22.78 20.25 -36.64
C GLU A 190 -21.59 20.18 -37.61
N LYS A 191 -20.62 21.09 -37.46
CA LYS A 191 -19.40 21.16 -38.25
C LYS A 191 -18.32 20.29 -37.63
N GLU A 192 -17.73 19.39 -38.41
CA GLU A 192 -16.70 18.48 -37.92
C GLU A 192 -15.43 19.23 -37.47
N GLU A 193 -15.10 20.33 -38.14
CA GLU A 193 -13.91 21.16 -37.90
C GLU A 193 -13.96 22.00 -36.62
N VAL A 194 -15.13 22.07 -35.96
CA VAL A 194 -15.32 22.74 -34.67
C VAL A 194 -15.09 21.72 -33.56
N ASP A 195 -14.07 21.98 -32.74
CA ASP A 195 -13.72 21.09 -31.64
C ASP A 195 -14.72 21.19 -30.48
N PHE A 196 -14.99 20.08 -29.82
CA PHE A 196 -15.78 20.06 -28.60
C PHE A 196 -14.88 19.78 -27.39
N LEU A 197 -14.70 20.77 -26.53
CA LEU A 197 -13.81 20.71 -25.38
C LEU A 197 -14.61 20.89 -24.09
N VAL A 198 -14.30 20.12 -23.05
CA VAL A 198 -14.99 20.17 -21.75
C VAL A 198 -13.98 20.30 -20.63
N THR A 199 -14.21 21.19 -19.66
CA THR A 199 -13.28 21.33 -18.52
C THR A 199 -13.25 20.06 -17.68
N ASP A 200 -14.40 19.55 -17.28
CA ASP A 200 -14.55 18.39 -16.41
C ASP A 200 -15.97 17.82 -16.56
N GLU A 201 -16.14 16.54 -16.21
CA GLU A 201 -17.44 15.85 -16.24
C GLU A 201 -17.99 15.59 -14.84
N ASP A 202 -17.64 16.43 -13.85
CA ASP A 202 -18.29 16.37 -12.56
C ASP A 202 -19.74 16.88 -12.70
N TYR A 203 -20.72 16.04 -12.38
CA TYR A 203 -22.15 16.36 -12.54
C TYR A 203 -22.74 17.13 -11.38
N ALA A 204 -22.23 16.93 -10.17
CA ALA A 204 -22.82 17.44 -8.94
C ALA A 204 -21.76 17.95 -7.98
N ILE A 205 -22.14 18.96 -7.18
CA ILE A 205 -21.43 19.35 -5.97
C ILE A 205 -22.38 19.22 -4.77
N PRO A 206 -21.97 18.53 -3.69
CA PRO A 206 -22.78 18.46 -2.49
C PRO A 206 -22.85 19.84 -1.82
N VAL A 207 -24.04 20.23 -1.35
CA VAL A 207 -24.24 21.44 -0.54
C VAL A 207 -24.63 21.09 0.90
N PRO A 208 -24.53 22.02 1.88
CA PRO A 208 -24.80 21.71 3.29
C PRO A 208 -26.21 21.20 3.60
N SER A 209 -27.18 21.46 2.71
CA SER A 209 -28.55 20.98 2.87
C SER A 209 -28.62 19.48 2.58
N PRO A 210 -29.02 18.62 3.53
CA PRO A 210 -29.07 17.18 3.32
C PRO A 210 -29.92 16.80 2.09
N GLY A 211 -29.39 15.91 1.26
CA GLY A 211 -30.06 15.44 0.04
C GLY A 211 -30.16 16.46 -1.09
N THR A 212 -29.47 17.59 -1.00
CA THR A 212 -29.42 18.60 -2.07
C THR A 212 -28.05 18.62 -2.75
N GLU A 213 -28.04 18.59 -4.08
CA GLU A 213 -26.85 18.70 -4.92
C GLU A 213 -27.07 19.82 -5.94
N LEU A 214 -26.00 20.56 -6.26
CA LEU A 214 -26.06 21.56 -7.32
C LEU A 214 -25.38 21.03 -8.60
N PRO A 215 -25.96 21.30 -9.79
CA PRO A 215 -25.34 20.96 -11.07
C PRO A 215 -23.94 21.55 -11.25
N ARG A 216 -23.04 20.76 -11.85
CA ARG A 216 -21.67 21.14 -12.22
C ARG A 216 -21.41 21.05 -13.73
N SER A 217 -20.16 21.18 -14.18
CA SER A 217 -19.73 21.22 -15.59
C SER A 217 -20.18 20.01 -16.43
N GLY A 218 -20.37 18.84 -15.80
CA GLY A 218 -20.88 17.64 -16.46
C GLY A 218 -22.30 17.81 -16.99
N CYS A 219 -23.13 18.66 -16.36
CA CYS A 219 -24.52 18.90 -16.79
C CYS A 219 -24.64 19.63 -18.14
N PRO A 220 -24.01 20.81 -18.37
CA PRO A 220 -24.04 21.41 -19.70
C PRO A 220 -23.37 20.52 -20.74
N SER A 221 -22.25 19.86 -20.39
CA SER A 221 -21.57 18.92 -21.30
C SER A 221 -22.51 17.82 -21.80
N SER A 222 -23.21 17.13 -20.89
CA SER A 222 -24.09 16.01 -21.26
C SER A 222 -25.28 16.43 -22.11
N ILE A 223 -25.84 17.62 -21.88
CA ILE A 223 -26.91 18.18 -22.72
C ILE A 223 -26.39 18.41 -24.14
N ILE A 224 -25.22 19.03 -24.29
CA ILE A 224 -24.62 19.28 -25.61
C ILE A 224 -24.24 17.97 -26.30
N GLN A 225 -23.70 16.99 -25.59
CA GLN A 225 -23.41 15.64 -26.10
C GLN A 225 -24.68 14.97 -26.65
N ALA A 226 -25.77 14.99 -25.89
CA ALA A 226 -27.03 14.36 -26.26
C ALA A 226 -27.64 14.95 -27.55
N ILE A 227 -27.49 16.26 -27.75
CA ILE A 227 -28.07 16.96 -28.93
C ILE A 227 -27.14 16.85 -30.14
N SER A 228 -25.85 17.10 -29.97
CA SER A 228 -24.88 17.13 -31.07
C SER A 228 -24.38 15.75 -31.51
N GLY A 229 -24.51 14.73 -30.65
CA GLY A 229 -23.90 13.41 -30.85
C GLY A 229 -22.36 13.41 -30.78
N ARG A 230 -21.74 14.55 -30.48
CA ARG A 230 -20.27 14.70 -30.41
C ARG A 230 -19.76 14.26 -29.04
N ILE A 231 -18.67 13.49 -29.04
CA ILE A 231 -17.92 13.15 -27.82
C ILE A 231 -16.87 14.24 -27.59
N PRO A 232 -16.84 14.89 -26.42
CA PRO A 232 -15.89 15.96 -26.14
C PRO A 232 -14.50 15.42 -25.82
N THR A 233 -13.49 16.26 -26.01
CA THR A 233 -12.21 16.11 -25.33
C THR A 233 -12.33 16.72 -23.94
N VAL A 234 -12.33 15.89 -22.91
CA VAL A 234 -12.38 16.33 -21.50
C VAL A 234 -10.97 16.63 -21.02
N ILE A 235 -10.79 17.79 -20.38
CA ILE A 235 -9.49 18.32 -20.01
C ILE A 235 -9.07 17.88 -18.59
N GLY A 236 -10.00 17.86 -17.65
CA GLY A 236 -9.78 17.56 -16.23
C GLY A 236 -9.52 16.09 -15.93
N LYS A 237 -9.35 15.78 -14.65
CA LYS A 237 -9.23 14.39 -14.16
C LYS A 237 -10.51 13.61 -14.49
N PRO A 238 -10.43 12.33 -14.88
CA PRO A 238 -9.22 11.49 -14.95
C PRO A 238 -8.46 11.52 -16.29
N HIS A 239 -8.75 12.48 -17.17
CA HIS A 239 -8.34 12.41 -18.56
C HIS A 239 -6.89 12.82 -18.81
N LYS A 240 -6.35 12.28 -19.91
CA LYS A 240 -4.96 12.44 -20.35
C LYS A 240 -4.48 13.89 -20.50
N PRO A 241 -5.28 14.89 -20.96
CA PRO A 241 -4.79 16.27 -21.08
C PRO A 241 -4.24 16.85 -19.76
N MET A 242 -4.89 16.58 -18.63
CA MET A 242 -4.40 16.98 -17.29
C MET A 242 -3.07 16.30 -16.97
N ALA A 243 -2.94 15.01 -17.24
CA ALA A 243 -1.72 14.26 -16.95
C ALA A 243 -0.55 14.68 -17.86
N ASP A 244 -0.81 14.89 -19.15
CA ASP A 244 0.19 15.35 -20.12
C ASP A 244 0.69 16.76 -19.75
N PHE A 245 -0.18 17.62 -19.22
CA PHE A 245 0.24 18.92 -18.69
C PHE A 245 1.19 18.75 -17.49
N LEU A 246 0.84 17.89 -16.53
CA LEU A 246 1.67 17.61 -15.35
C LEU A 246 3.03 16.98 -15.73
N MET A 247 3.05 16.02 -16.65
CA MET A 247 4.28 15.34 -17.06
C MET A 247 5.15 16.21 -17.97
N ASN A 248 4.57 16.83 -19.00
CA ASN A 248 5.36 17.52 -20.02
C ASN A 248 5.71 18.95 -19.63
N ARG A 249 4.76 19.67 -19.02
CA ARG A 249 4.92 21.09 -18.69
C ARG A 249 5.45 21.28 -17.28
N GLU A 250 4.87 20.57 -16.32
CA GLU A 250 5.35 20.58 -14.94
C GLU A 250 6.57 19.66 -14.74
N ARG A 251 6.94 18.80 -15.72
CA ARG A 251 8.13 17.92 -15.65
C ARG A 251 8.12 17.00 -14.44
N ILE A 252 6.96 16.43 -14.13
CA ILE A 252 6.77 15.49 -13.03
C ILE A 252 7.10 14.08 -13.51
N ASP A 253 7.90 13.35 -12.72
CA ASP A 253 8.18 11.93 -12.94
C ASP A 253 7.08 11.07 -12.30
N PRO A 254 6.28 10.32 -13.08
CA PRO A 254 5.19 9.53 -12.53
C PRO A 254 5.61 8.51 -11.48
N ALA A 255 6.75 7.85 -11.66
CA ALA A 255 7.23 6.80 -10.76
C ALA A 255 7.59 7.33 -9.36
N LYS A 256 7.87 8.63 -9.26
CA LYS A 256 8.22 9.32 -8.01
C LYS A 256 7.13 10.25 -7.52
N THR A 257 5.90 10.03 -8.00
CA THR A 257 4.75 10.87 -7.70
C THR A 257 3.63 10.08 -7.05
N VAL A 258 3.03 10.69 -6.03
CA VAL A 258 1.83 10.16 -5.36
C VAL A 258 0.68 11.16 -5.49
N MET A 259 -0.51 10.65 -5.82
CA MET A 259 -1.76 11.38 -5.89
C MET A 259 -2.63 11.01 -4.68
N PHE A 260 -2.96 11.99 -3.86
CA PHE A 260 -3.96 11.89 -2.80
C PHE A 260 -5.30 12.39 -3.33
N GLY A 261 -6.35 11.58 -3.15
CA GLY A 261 -7.70 11.96 -3.52
C GLY A 261 -8.74 11.13 -2.79
N ASP A 262 -9.98 11.58 -2.79
CA ASP A 262 -11.10 10.96 -2.08
C ASP A 262 -12.09 10.26 -3.00
N ARG A 263 -11.88 10.33 -4.33
CA ARG A 263 -12.81 9.79 -5.32
C ARG A 263 -12.15 8.82 -6.30
N LEU A 264 -12.80 7.68 -6.53
CA LEU A 264 -12.24 6.60 -7.33
C LEU A 264 -12.17 6.94 -8.82
N GLU A 265 -13.26 7.45 -9.40
CA GLU A 265 -13.41 7.71 -10.83
C GLU A 265 -12.65 8.96 -11.30
N THR A 266 -12.21 9.81 -10.38
CA THR A 266 -11.39 10.98 -10.71
C THR A 266 -9.97 10.77 -10.26
N ASP A 267 -9.69 10.68 -8.96
CA ASP A 267 -8.33 10.79 -8.46
C ASP A 267 -7.55 9.48 -8.57
N ILE A 268 -8.18 8.38 -8.16
CA ILE A 268 -7.54 7.07 -8.18
C ILE A 268 -7.39 6.58 -9.61
N GLN A 269 -8.44 6.76 -10.44
CA GLN A 269 -8.37 6.50 -11.87
C GLN A 269 -7.28 7.32 -12.54
N PHE A 270 -7.25 8.64 -12.30
CA PHE A 270 -6.22 9.52 -12.84
C PHE A 270 -4.81 9.07 -12.46
N ALA A 271 -4.61 8.71 -11.19
CA ALA A 271 -3.33 8.25 -10.70
C ALA A 271 -2.88 6.96 -11.40
N ASN A 272 -3.73 5.94 -11.36
CA ASN A 272 -3.44 4.62 -11.88
C ASN A 272 -3.22 4.61 -13.40
N GLU A 273 -4.02 5.36 -14.17
CA GLU A 273 -3.92 5.40 -15.63
C GLU A 273 -2.70 6.16 -16.13
N ASN A 274 -2.08 7.00 -15.27
CA ASN A 274 -0.93 7.82 -15.64
C ASN A 274 0.36 7.41 -14.89
N GLY A 275 0.35 6.27 -14.21
CA GLY A 275 1.53 5.69 -13.56
C GLY A 275 1.95 6.38 -12.26
N PHE A 276 1.07 7.19 -11.66
CA PHE A 276 1.27 7.74 -10.32
C PHE A 276 0.89 6.70 -9.27
N THR A 277 1.54 6.76 -8.10
CA THR A 277 1.03 6.01 -6.94
C THR A 277 -0.27 6.68 -6.46
N SER A 278 -1.35 5.92 -6.36
CA SER A 278 -2.64 6.43 -5.88
C SER A 278 -2.79 6.24 -4.36
N CYS A 279 -3.25 7.26 -3.64
CA CYS A 279 -3.60 7.18 -2.22
C CYS A 279 -5.04 7.68 -2.01
N LEU A 280 -5.94 6.76 -1.66
CA LEU A 280 -7.32 7.10 -1.32
C LEU A 280 -7.39 7.61 0.12
N VAL A 281 -7.89 8.83 0.32
CA VAL A 281 -8.26 9.34 1.64
C VAL A 281 -9.75 9.11 1.88
N LEU A 282 -10.11 8.76 3.12
CA LEU A 282 -11.48 8.37 3.49
C LEU A 282 -12.29 9.52 4.09
N THR A 283 -11.87 10.76 3.83
CA THR A 283 -12.49 11.98 4.36
C THR A 283 -13.54 12.60 3.44
N GLY A 284 -13.59 12.15 2.18
CA GLY A 284 -14.51 12.66 1.17
C GLY A 284 -15.50 11.61 0.67
N VAL A 285 -15.59 11.45 -0.65
CA VAL A 285 -16.72 10.75 -1.31
C VAL A 285 -16.70 9.23 -1.13
N HIS A 286 -15.58 8.56 -1.40
CA HIS A 286 -15.54 7.10 -1.49
C HIS A 286 -15.01 6.43 -0.23
N SER A 287 -15.60 5.26 0.09
CA SER A 287 -15.21 4.43 1.23
C SER A 287 -14.38 3.21 0.81
N LEU A 288 -13.80 2.51 1.78
CA LEU A 288 -13.16 1.21 1.54
C LEU A 288 -14.11 0.16 0.96
N GLU A 289 -15.41 0.28 1.24
CA GLU A 289 -16.41 -0.63 0.67
C GLU A 289 -16.59 -0.40 -0.83
N ASP A 290 -16.48 0.84 -1.28
CA ASP A 290 -16.57 1.15 -2.71
C ASP A 290 -15.32 0.67 -3.47
N VAL A 291 -14.15 0.73 -2.83
CA VAL A 291 -12.92 0.08 -3.34
C VAL A 291 -13.15 -1.42 -3.53
N ARG A 292 -13.73 -2.11 -2.54
CA ARG A 292 -14.03 -3.55 -2.64
C ARG A 292 -15.02 -3.85 -3.77
N LYS A 293 -16.06 -3.03 -3.93
CA LYS A 293 -17.02 -3.18 -5.04
C LYS A 293 -16.36 -2.99 -6.40
N ALA A 294 -15.50 -1.98 -6.54
CA ALA A 294 -14.75 -1.74 -7.77
C ALA A 294 -13.85 -2.93 -8.10
N GLU A 295 -13.17 -3.47 -7.09
CA GLU A 295 -12.34 -4.66 -7.20
C GLU A 295 -13.13 -5.90 -7.62
N GLN A 296 -14.26 -6.19 -6.96
CA GLN A 296 -15.15 -7.32 -7.30
C GLN A 296 -15.69 -7.24 -8.73
N ARG A 297 -15.89 -6.02 -9.26
CA ARG A 297 -16.30 -5.77 -10.64
C ARG A 297 -15.14 -5.82 -11.64
N GLY A 298 -13.90 -5.99 -11.18
CA GLY A 298 -12.71 -6.03 -12.02
C GLY A 298 -12.24 -4.66 -12.52
N HIS A 299 -12.70 -3.56 -11.92
CA HIS A 299 -12.33 -2.19 -12.29
C HIS A 299 -10.95 -1.82 -11.69
N LYS A 300 -9.89 -2.45 -12.18
CA LYS A 300 -8.53 -2.32 -11.62
C LYS A 300 -8.01 -0.88 -11.57
N ASN A 301 -8.40 -0.05 -12.54
CA ASN A 301 -8.02 1.37 -12.59
C ASN A 301 -8.64 2.19 -11.44
N LEU A 302 -9.71 1.71 -10.79
CA LEU A 302 -10.36 2.39 -9.66
C LEU A 302 -9.86 1.92 -8.29
N VAL A 303 -8.95 0.94 -8.24
CA VAL A 303 -8.46 0.38 -6.98
C VAL A 303 -7.16 1.08 -6.57
N PRO A 304 -7.09 1.73 -5.40
CA PRO A 304 -5.87 2.38 -4.95
C PRO A 304 -4.79 1.36 -4.63
N HIS A 305 -3.53 1.73 -4.79
CA HIS A 305 -2.39 0.93 -4.35
C HIS A 305 -2.45 0.72 -2.83
N HIS A 306 -2.61 -0.54 -2.41
CA HIS A 306 -2.62 -0.90 -0.99
C HIS A 306 -2.23 -2.37 -0.79
N PHE A 307 -1.63 -2.66 0.37
CA PHE A 307 -1.44 -4.02 0.84
C PHE A 307 -2.73 -4.53 1.48
N GLU A 308 -3.08 -5.78 1.16
CA GLU A 308 -4.18 -6.50 1.81
C GLU A 308 -3.67 -7.37 2.95
N THR A 309 -2.52 -8.00 2.74
CA THR A 309 -1.96 -8.98 3.64
C THR A 309 -0.62 -8.52 4.16
N TYR A 310 -0.46 -8.58 5.48
CA TYR A 310 0.74 -8.21 6.19
C TYR A 310 1.29 -9.46 6.87
N LEU A 311 2.49 -9.85 6.46
CA LEU A 311 3.28 -10.88 7.09
C LEU A 311 4.25 -10.18 8.04
N PHE A 312 4.29 -10.61 9.29
CA PHE A 312 5.17 -10.08 10.31
C PHE A 312 6.13 -11.15 10.77
N ASP A 313 7.42 -10.85 10.77
CA ASP A 313 8.29 -11.50 11.74
C ASP A 313 7.88 -11.13 13.18
N ALA A 314 8.30 -11.95 14.14
CA ALA A 314 7.92 -11.87 15.52
C ALA A 314 8.99 -11.23 16.40
N ASP A 315 10.10 -11.94 16.63
CA ASP A 315 11.15 -11.57 17.59
C ASP A 315 12.11 -10.58 16.91
N GLY A 316 12.30 -9.39 17.47
CA GLY A 316 13.07 -8.30 16.84
C GLY A 316 12.21 -7.36 15.98
N THR A 317 11.02 -7.82 15.59
CA THR A 317 10.06 -7.04 14.79
C THR A 317 8.86 -6.53 15.60
N LEU A 318 8.05 -7.42 16.17
CA LEU A 318 6.86 -7.04 16.95
C LEU A 318 7.14 -6.98 18.45
N TRP A 319 8.06 -7.80 18.95
CA TRP A 319 8.46 -7.84 20.34
C TRP A 319 9.90 -8.28 20.49
N GLU A 320 10.46 -8.01 21.67
CA GLU A 320 11.73 -8.56 22.14
C GLU A 320 11.48 -9.50 23.34
N GLU A 321 12.55 -9.87 24.05
CA GLU A 321 12.46 -10.78 25.21
C GLU A 321 11.55 -10.21 26.32
N HIS A 322 11.64 -8.90 26.58
CA HIS A 322 11.02 -8.26 27.74
C HIS A 322 9.66 -7.61 27.48
N GLY A 323 9.22 -7.50 26.21
CA GLY A 323 7.95 -6.86 25.91
C GLY A 323 7.72 -6.59 24.42
N PRO A 324 6.53 -6.06 24.06
CA PRO A 324 6.25 -5.60 22.71
C PRO A 324 7.14 -4.41 22.35
N MET A 325 7.50 -4.30 21.07
CA MET A 325 8.16 -3.11 20.55
C MET A 325 7.24 -1.90 20.72
N PRO A 326 7.77 -0.71 21.06
CA PRO A 326 6.96 0.50 21.22
C PRO A 326 6.06 0.76 20.00
N GLY A 327 4.75 0.94 20.18
CA GLY A 327 3.82 1.19 19.07
C GLY A 327 3.45 -0.02 18.20
N ALA A 328 4.10 -1.19 18.35
CA ALA A 328 3.77 -2.38 17.55
C ALA A 328 2.35 -2.89 17.80
N VAL A 329 1.90 -2.89 19.06
CA VAL A 329 0.53 -3.30 19.43
C VAL A 329 -0.53 -2.40 18.79
N ASP A 330 -0.29 -1.09 18.79
CA ASP A 330 -1.19 -0.10 18.21
C ASP A 330 -1.24 -0.23 16.68
N PHE A 331 -0.07 -0.42 16.05
CA PHE A 331 0.04 -0.63 14.61
C PHE A 331 -0.73 -1.88 14.13
N VAL A 332 -0.51 -3.01 14.81
CA VAL A 332 -1.21 -4.26 14.49
C VAL A 332 -2.72 -4.12 14.72
N SER A 333 -3.14 -3.46 15.81
CA SER A 333 -4.55 -3.20 16.09
C SER A 333 -5.19 -2.32 15.01
N ALA A 334 -4.47 -1.31 14.52
CA ALA A 334 -4.94 -0.43 13.44
C ALA A 334 -5.14 -1.19 12.13
N LEU A 335 -4.22 -2.10 11.78
CA LEU A 335 -4.37 -2.97 10.61
C LEU A 335 -5.59 -3.90 10.71
N GLN A 336 -5.86 -4.44 11.91
CA GLN A 336 -7.06 -5.25 12.15
C GLN A 336 -8.35 -4.43 11.99
N ILE A 337 -8.39 -3.23 12.56
CA ILE A 337 -9.54 -2.30 12.42
C ILE A 337 -9.76 -1.95 10.93
N ALA A 338 -8.68 -1.78 10.17
CA ALA A 338 -8.72 -1.54 8.73
C ALA A 338 -9.09 -2.80 7.90
N GLY A 339 -9.35 -3.94 8.55
CA GLY A 339 -9.75 -5.19 7.89
C GLY A 339 -8.64 -5.86 7.08
N LYS A 340 -7.37 -5.61 7.44
CA LYS A 340 -6.22 -6.26 6.78
C LYS A 340 -6.02 -7.68 7.29
N ARG A 341 -5.50 -8.56 6.43
CA ARG A 341 -5.15 -9.94 6.79
C ARG A 341 -3.77 -9.96 7.41
N LEU A 342 -3.67 -10.49 8.62
CA LEU A 342 -2.42 -10.48 9.38
C LEU A 342 -1.93 -11.90 9.65
N PHE A 343 -0.64 -12.14 9.39
CA PHE A 343 0.03 -13.40 9.74
C PHE A 343 1.34 -13.13 10.47
N LEU A 344 1.59 -13.89 11.53
CA LEU A 344 2.89 -14.03 12.17
C LEU A 344 3.65 -15.14 11.45
N VAL A 345 4.80 -14.82 10.86
CA VAL A 345 5.65 -15.76 10.11
C VAL A 345 6.98 -15.86 10.83
N SER A 346 7.15 -16.91 11.63
CA SER A 346 8.33 -17.11 12.48
C SER A 346 9.10 -18.36 12.08
N ASN A 347 10.43 -18.31 12.11
CA ASN A 347 11.29 -19.49 11.93
C ASN A 347 11.36 -20.40 13.17
N ASN A 348 10.65 -20.09 14.26
CA ASN A 348 10.75 -20.86 15.50
C ASN A 348 9.63 -21.91 15.64
N PRO A 349 9.88 -23.21 15.40
CA PRO A 349 8.88 -24.27 15.54
C PRO A 349 8.80 -24.84 16.98
N ASN A 350 9.58 -24.31 17.92
CA ASN A 350 9.88 -25.00 19.18
C ASN A 350 8.81 -24.83 20.27
N ARG A 351 7.81 -23.98 20.05
CA ARG A 351 6.70 -23.74 20.99
C ARG A 351 5.45 -24.43 20.47
N SER A 352 4.64 -24.96 21.40
CA SER A 352 3.30 -25.36 21.00
C SER A 352 2.48 -24.15 20.55
N MET A 353 1.47 -24.39 19.71
CA MET A 353 0.61 -23.30 19.22
C MET A 353 -0.08 -22.53 20.35
N ASP A 354 -0.50 -23.22 21.40
CA ASP A 354 -1.15 -22.59 22.54
C ASP A 354 -0.14 -21.73 23.34
N GLN A 355 1.08 -22.23 23.54
CA GLN A 355 2.17 -21.45 24.18
C GLN A 355 2.53 -20.20 23.38
N TYR A 356 2.53 -20.29 22.05
CA TYR A 356 2.83 -19.16 21.17
C TYR A 356 1.72 -18.10 21.23
N LEU A 357 0.45 -18.51 21.10
CA LEU A 357 -0.70 -17.59 21.22
C LEU A 357 -0.82 -16.99 22.62
N ASP A 358 -0.46 -17.72 23.67
CA ASP A 358 -0.34 -17.18 25.03
C ASP A 358 0.72 -16.07 25.13
N ARG A 359 1.85 -16.21 24.43
CA ARG A 359 2.86 -15.16 24.35
C ARG A 359 2.32 -13.94 23.60
N VAL A 360 1.73 -14.13 22.42
CA VAL A 360 1.12 -13.05 21.61
C VAL A 360 0.10 -12.26 22.44
N ARG A 361 -0.78 -12.95 23.18
CA ARG A 361 -1.76 -12.32 24.07
C ARG A 361 -1.11 -11.55 25.22
N ARG A 362 -0.09 -12.11 25.88
CA ARG A 362 0.65 -11.44 26.96
C ARG A 362 1.41 -10.21 26.49
N MET A 363 1.89 -10.21 25.24
CA MET A 363 2.51 -9.05 24.60
C MET A 363 1.51 -7.97 24.18
N GLY A 364 0.20 -8.16 24.41
CA GLY A 364 -0.85 -7.16 24.15
C GLY A 364 -1.50 -7.25 22.77
N PHE A 365 -1.03 -8.14 21.89
CA PHE A 365 -1.60 -8.34 20.57
C PHE A 365 -2.89 -9.17 20.65
N LYS A 366 -3.97 -8.63 20.10
CA LYS A 366 -5.31 -9.25 20.10
C LYS A 366 -5.64 -9.81 18.71
N GLY A 367 -6.69 -10.62 18.61
CA GLY A 367 -7.24 -11.06 17.32
C GLY A 367 -6.45 -12.15 16.58
N PHE A 368 -5.27 -12.56 17.04
CA PHE A 368 -4.53 -13.68 16.45
C PHE A 368 -5.12 -15.03 16.87
N THR A 369 -5.31 -15.90 15.89
CA THR A 369 -5.74 -17.29 16.04
C THR A 369 -4.67 -18.24 15.50
N LYS A 370 -4.90 -19.55 15.59
CA LYS A 370 -3.98 -20.57 15.04
C LYS A 370 -3.79 -20.41 13.53
N GLU A 371 -4.78 -19.90 12.80
CA GLU A 371 -4.68 -19.66 11.35
C GLU A 371 -3.74 -18.51 11.01
N ASN A 372 -3.54 -17.56 11.93
CA ASN A 372 -2.69 -16.40 11.72
C ASN A 372 -1.21 -16.68 11.99
N VAL A 373 -0.81 -17.90 12.37
CA VAL A 373 0.58 -18.20 12.74
C VAL A 373 1.15 -19.25 11.78
N ILE A 374 2.25 -18.89 11.14
CA ILE A 374 3.00 -19.73 10.21
C ILE A 374 4.40 -19.96 10.79
N ASN A 375 4.78 -21.23 10.90
CA ASN A 375 6.13 -21.63 11.27
C ASN A 375 6.53 -22.90 10.50
N PRO A 376 7.82 -23.29 10.47
CA PRO A 376 8.27 -24.42 9.67
C PRO A 376 7.62 -25.75 10.06
N GLY A 377 7.27 -25.94 11.34
CA GLY A 377 6.60 -27.14 11.83
C GLY A 377 5.21 -27.33 11.22
N ILE A 378 4.41 -26.26 11.12
CA ILE A 378 3.09 -26.27 10.48
C ILE A 378 3.21 -26.56 8.98
N VAL A 379 4.17 -25.90 8.31
CA VAL A 379 4.40 -26.05 6.87
C VAL A 379 4.89 -27.46 6.55
N MET A 380 5.83 -28.00 7.32
CA MET A 380 6.35 -29.36 7.15
C MET A 380 5.31 -30.44 7.52
N GLY A 381 4.52 -30.23 8.58
CA GLY A 381 3.39 -31.12 8.89
C GLY A 381 2.37 -31.16 7.75
N THR A 382 2.05 -30.00 7.16
CA THR A 382 1.19 -29.92 5.97
C THR A 382 1.83 -30.62 4.77
N TYR A 383 3.14 -30.48 4.58
CA TYR A 383 3.88 -31.17 3.52
C TYR A 383 3.77 -32.69 3.63
N PHE A 384 3.84 -33.25 4.85
CA PHE A 384 3.60 -34.68 5.08
C PHE A 384 2.15 -35.07 4.82
N ARG A 385 1.19 -34.31 5.35
CA ARG A 385 -0.24 -34.57 5.15
C ARG A 385 -0.63 -34.64 3.68
N ASP A 386 -0.09 -33.72 2.89
CA ASP A 386 -0.38 -33.59 1.46
C ASP A 386 0.33 -34.68 0.62
N ARG A 387 1.11 -35.56 1.26
CA ARG A 387 1.86 -36.67 0.64
C ARG A 387 1.45 -38.02 1.26
N PRO A 388 0.56 -38.78 0.61
CA PRO A 388 0.07 -40.06 1.14
C PRO A 388 1.17 -41.08 1.47
N ASP A 389 2.33 -40.99 0.83
CA ASP A 389 3.48 -41.87 1.08
C ASP A 389 4.18 -41.64 2.43
N TYR A 390 3.81 -40.60 3.18
CA TYR A 390 4.25 -40.33 4.56
C TYR A 390 3.30 -40.86 5.63
N ALA A 391 2.05 -41.20 5.29
CA ALA A 391 1.06 -41.61 6.29
C ALA A 391 1.54 -42.81 7.11
N GLY A 392 1.62 -42.65 8.43
CA GLY A 392 2.10 -43.65 9.39
C GLY A 392 3.60 -44.00 9.28
N GLN A 393 4.36 -43.32 8.42
CA GLN A 393 5.76 -43.65 8.21
C GLN A 393 6.65 -43.17 9.37
N PRO A 394 7.73 -43.91 9.69
CA PRO A 394 8.70 -43.49 10.69
C PRO A 394 9.52 -42.30 10.18
N VAL A 395 9.63 -41.25 10.97
CA VAL A 395 10.45 -40.05 10.71
C VAL A 395 11.44 -39.89 11.86
N TYR A 396 12.74 -39.87 11.54
CA TYR A 396 13.77 -39.63 12.54
C TYR A 396 13.90 -38.13 12.76
N LEU A 397 13.55 -37.66 13.96
CA LEU A 397 13.54 -36.25 14.32
C LEU A 397 14.66 -35.95 15.31
N LEU A 398 15.58 -35.08 14.91
CA LEU A 398 16.45 -34.34 15.82
C LEU A 398 15.73 -33.03 16.17
N GLY A 399 15.12 -32.97 17.34
CA GLY A 399 14.23 -31.88 17.72
C GLY A 399 13.56 -32.13 19.06
N ASN A 400 12.81 -31.14 19.53
CA ASN A 400 12.04 -31.24 20.78
C ASN A 400 10.64 -31.87 20.57
N GLU A 401 9.97 -32.19 21.69
CA GLU A 401 8.63 -32.78 21.70
C GLU A 401 7.56 -31.88 21.07
N ASN A 402 7.70 -30.55 21.09
CA ASN A 402 6.70 -29.66 20.46
C ASN A 402 6.72 -29.78 18.93
N VAL A 403 7.92 -29.88 18.34
CA VAL A 403 8.08 -30.13 16.90
C VAL A 403 7.50 -31.50 16.55
N LYS A 404 7.83 -32.54 17.34
CA LYS A 404 7.26 -33.89 17.19
C LYS A 404 5.73 -33.86 17.18
N ASN A 405 5.12 -33.31 18.22
CA ASN A 405 3.67 -33.24 18.37
C ASN A 405 3.02 -32.50 17.17
N THR A 406 3.64 -31.45 16.68
CA THR A 406 3.16 -30.69 15.51
C THR A 406 3.22 -31.55 14.23
N LEU A 407 4.33 -32.24 13.98
CA LEU A 407 4.49 -33.08 12.80
C LEU A 407 3.56 -34.30 12.82
N GLU A 408 3.42 -34.96 13.97
CA GLU A 408 2.52 -36.11 14.11
C GLU A 408 1.05 -35.70 13.98
N SER A 409 0.63 -34.60 14.62
CA SER A 409 -0.77 -34.15 14.61
C SER A 409 -1.23 -33.64 13.24
N ILE A 410 -0.40 -32.89 12.52
CA ILE A 410 -0.76 -32.33 11.21
C ILE A 410 -0.47 -33.33 10.10
N GLY A 411 0.70 -33.98 10.16
CA GLY A 411 1.27 -34.77 9.08
C GLY A 411 0.94 -36.26 9.11
N ASN A 412 0.37 -36.77 10.21
CA ASN A 412 0.10 -38.20 10.40
C ASN A 412 1.34 -39.08 10.17
N VAL A 413 2.49 -38.64 10.68
CA VAL A 413 3.76 -39.39 10.69
C VAL A 413 4.02 -39.97 12.09
N ARG A 414 5.01 -40.86 12.22
CA ARG A 414 5.48 -41.36 13.53
C ARG A 414 6.91 -40.90 13.77
N CYS A 415 7.08 -39.90 14.62
CA CYS A 415 8.36 -39.30 14.93
C CYS A 415 9.07 -40.05 16.07
N PHE A 416 10.37 -40.29 15.90
CA PHE A 416 11.23 -40.89 16.92
C PHE A 416 12.61 -40.22 16.94
N GLY A 417 13.33 -40.31 18.06
CA GLY A 417 14.66 -39.70 18.23
C GLY A 417 14.70 -38.44 19.09
N THR A 418 13.54 -37.95 19.56
CA THR A 418 13.44 -36.83 20.50
C THR A 418 13.89 -37.21 21.91
N GLY A 419 14.34 -36.22 22.69
CA GLY A 419 14.80 -36.42 24.08
C GLY A 419 16.25 -36.94 24.20
N PRO A 420 16.78 -37.10 25.42
CA PRO A 420 18.13 -37.61 25.63
C PRO A 420 18.26 -39.06 25.19
N GLU A 421 19.37 -39.37 24.51
CA GLU A 421 19.69 -40.74 24.12
C GLU A 421 20.78 -41.28 25.04
N VAL A 422 20.39 -42.21 25.93
CA VAL A 422 21.30 -42.85 26.89
C VAL A 422 21.87 -44.11 26.24
N LEU A 423 23.19 -44.27 26.33
CA LEU A 423 23.90 -45.49 25.93
C LEU A 423 23.51 -46.63 26.87
N GLU A 424 23.04 -47.74 26.33
CA GLU A 424 23.18 -49.04 27.00
C GLU A 424 24.56 -49.62 26.63
N GLU A 425 25.28 -50.19 27.60
CA GLU A 425 26.68 -50.65 27.45
C GLU A 425 26.85 -51.72 26.34
N ASP A 426 25.77 -52.41 25.96
CA ASP A 426 25.71 -53.41 24.90
C ASP A 426 24.89 -52.91 23.70
N HIS A 427 25.44 -52.02 22.88
CA HIS A 427 24.81 -51.74 21.59
C HIS A 427 25.14 -52.84 20.56
N PRO A 428 24.13 -53.49 19.95
CA PRO A 428 24.35 -54.56 19.00
C PRO A 428 24.92 -53.97 17.70
N THR A 429 26.16 -54.36 17.38
CA THR A 429 26.79 -54.16 16.07
C THR A 429 26.05 -54.89 14.93
N GLU A 430 24.99 -55.64 15.23
CA GLU A 430 24.29 -56.53 14.29
C GLU A 430 22.77 -56.28 14.14
N GLY A 431 22.21 -55.23 14.76
CA GLY A 431 20.79 -54.89 14.60
C GLY A 431 20.49 -54.13 13.30
N ARG A 432 19.51 -54.60 12.50
CA ARG A 432 18.94 -53.79 11.39
C ARG A 432 18.32 -52.53 11.99
N LEU A 433 18.99 -51.39 11.85
CA LEU A 433 18.40 -50.08 12.13
C LEU A 433 17.09 -49.94 11.34
N MET A 434 16.00 -49.58 12.01
CA MET A 434 14.78 -49.14 11.34
C MET A 434 15.15 -48.03 10.35
N VAL A 435 14.75 -48.16 9.09
CA VAL A 435 15.00 -47.12 8.08
C VAL A 435 13.84 -46.13 8.12
N PRO A 436 14.07 -44.87 8.52
CA PRO A 436 13.03 -43.84 8.48
C PRO A 436 12.76 -43.42 7.04
N LYS A 437 11.57 -42.89 6.77
CA LYS A 437 11.22 -42.26 5.50
C LYS A 437 11.95 -40.91 5.32
N ALA A 438 12.20 -40.21 6.42
CA ALA A 438 12.92 -38.93 6.42
C ALA A 438 13.72 -38.73 7.71
N VAL A 439 14.79 -37.95 7.59
CA VAL A 439 15.50 -37.32 8.70
C VAL A 439 15.08 -35.85 8.75
N VAL A 440 14.52 -35.42 9.88
CA VAL A 440 14.14 -34.03 10.16
C VAL A 440 15.11 -33.45 11.19
N SER A 441 15.73 -32.31 10.87
CA SER A 441 16.59 -31.57 11.81
C SER A 441 15.93 -30.24 12.20
N SER A 442 15.92 -29.97 13.49
CA SER A 442 15.42 -28.76 14.15
C SER A 442 16.32 -28.47 15.36
N LEU A 443 16.01 -27.44 16.15
CA LEU A 443 16.65 -27.21 17.46
C LEU A 443 16.56 -28.46 18.35
N GLU A 444 17.73 -29.02 18.66
CA GLU A 444 17.90 -30.28 19.40
C GLU A 444 18.82 -30.03 20.61
N PRO A 445 18.25 -29.84 21.82
CA PRO A 445 19.04 -29.55 23.01
C PRO A 445 19.80 -30.79 23.54
N TYR A 446 19.41 -32.01 23.12
CA TYR A 446 20.07 -33.25 23.49
C TYR A 446 20.91 -33.82 22.33
N LEU A 447 21.53 -32.94 21.53
CA LEU A 447 22.34 -33.39 20.40
C LEU A 447 23.52 -34.22 20.92
N SER A 448 23.63 -35.46 20.42
CA SER A 448 24.68 -36.40 20.80
C SER A 448 25.37 -36.95 19.56
N TYR A 449 26.59 -37.47 19.75
CA TYR A 449 27.31 -38.17 18.69
C TYR A 449 26.46 -39.27 18.04
N TRP A 450 25.69 -40.03 18.85
CA TRP A 450 24.86 -41.12 18.38
C TRP A 450 23.70 -40.66 17.52
N LYS A 451 23.06 -39.54 17.88
CA LYS A 451 22.00 -38.97 17.06
C LYS A 451 22.53 -38.53 15.70
N VAL A 452 23.68 -37.86 15.68
CA VAL A 452 24.36 -37.48 14.43
C VAL A 452 24.75 -38.71 13.61
N MET A 453 25.33 -39.73 14.25
CA MET A 453 25.70 -41.00 13.60
C MET A 453 24.49 -41.66 12.94
N LYS A 454 23.35 -41.76 13.65
CA LYS A 454 22.10 -42.32 13.11
C LYS A 454 21.60 -41.49 11.93
N ALA A 455 21.49 -40.18 12.08
CA ALA A 455 21.05 -39.26 11.02
C ALA A 455 21.87 -39.46 9.73
N VAL A 456 23.19 -39.40 9.84
CA VAL A 456 24.11 -39.55 8.69
C VAL A 456 24.00 -40.94 8.06
N ASN A 457 23.90 -42.01 8.86
CA ASN A 457 23.77 -43.36 8.32
C ASN A 457 22.40 -43.63 7.69
N TYR A 458 21.32 -42.98 8.16
CA TYR A 458 20.04 -43.00 7.45
C TYR A 458 20.16 -42.30 6.10
N LEU A 459 20.79 -41.13 6.05
CA LEU A 459 20.94 -40.31 4.85
C LEU A 459 21.89 -40.87 3.77
N LYS A 460 22.65 -41.93 4.07
CA LYS A 460 23.36 -42.73 3.04
C LYS A 460 22.41 -43.38 2.03
N ARG A 461 21.14 -43.56 2.40
CA ARG A 461 20.09 -44.07 1.53
C ARG A 461 19.47 -42.93 0.74
N SER A 462 19.44 -43.05 -0.59
CA SER A 462 18.93 -42.00 -1.48
C SER A 462 17.44 -41.73 -1.27
N GLU A 463 16.68 -42.76 -0.91
CA GLU A 463 15.24 -42.73 -0.67
C GLU A 463 14.84 -42.03 0.65
N VAL A 464 15.80 -41.85 1.57
CA VAL A 464 15.56 -41.11 2.82
C VAL A 464 15.70 -39.63 2.54
N GLU A 465 14.63 -38.87 2.80
CA GLU A 465 14.63 -37.43 2.61
C GLU A 465 15.34 -36.72 3.77
N PHE A 466 16.05 -35.63 3.45
CA PHE A 466 16.65 -34.74 4.44
C PHE A 466 15.88 -33.44 4.50
N LEU A 467 15.25 -33.16 5.65
CA LEU A 467 14.36 -32.02 5.85
C LEU A 467 14.84 -31.22 7.06
N VAL A 468 14.75 -29.90 7.00
CA VAL A 468 15.19 -28.98 8.05
C VAL A 468 14.10 -27.96 8.31
N THR A 469 13.83 -27.65 9.58
CA THR A 469 12.84 -26.61 9.92
C THR A 469 13.33 -25.24 9.43
N ASP A 470 14.51 -24.83 9.85
CA ASP A 470 15.13 -23.54 9.56
C ASP A 470 16.65 -23.68 9.69
N GLU A 471 17.39 -22.76 9.06
CA GLU A 471 18.86 -22.73 9.11
C GLU A 471 19.41 -21.59 9.96
N ASP A 472 18.61 -21.07 10.89
CA ASP A 472 19.09 -20.09 11.86
C ASP A 472 20.12 -20.76 12.78
N TYR A 473 21.32 -20.19 12.88
CA TYR A 473 22.44 -20.78 13.62
C TYR A 473 22.41 -20.47 15.11
N ALA A 474 21.89 -19.30 15.47
CA ALA A 474 21.86 -18.80 16.83
C ALA A 474 20.46 -18.31 17.21
N LEU A 475 20.08 -18.53 18.47
CA LEU A 475 18.98 -17.82 19.12
C LEU A 475 19.56 -16.63 19.89
N PRO A 476 18.94 -15.44 19.79
CA PRO A 476 19.41 -14.27 20.54
C PRO A 476 19.25 -14.49 22.06
N MET A 477 20.28 -14.08 22.83
CA MET A 477 20.28 -13.95 24.29
C MET A 477 20.80 -12.57 24.69
N LEU A 478 20.76 -12.25 26.00
CA LEU A 478 21.48 -11.11 26.56
C LEU A 478 22.97 -11.22 26.21
N ALA A 479 23.49 -10.24 25.47
CA ALA A 479 24.89 -10.19 25.06
C ALA A 479 25.82 -10.37 26.28
N PRO A 480 26.93 -11.14 26.16
CA PRO A 480 27.58 -11.58 24.92
C PRO A 480 27.27 -13.03 24.46
N ASP A 481 26.33 -13.72 25.10
CA ASP A 481 26.11 -15.14 24.88
C ASP A 481 25.15 -15.42 23.69
N GLU A 482 25.32 -16.55 23.01
CA GLU A 482 24.43 -17.05 21.96
C GLU A 482 24.11 -18.52 22.19
N LEU A 483 22.86 -18.94 21.95
CA LEU A 483 22.47 -20.35 22.00
C LEU A 483 22.41 -20.94 20.59
N PRO A 484 22.95 -22.14 20.36
CA PRO A 484 22.76 -22.85 19.08
C PRO A 484 21.29 -23.05 18.75
N SER A 485 20.92 -22.79 17.50
CA SER A 485 19.57 -23.00 16.94
C SER A 485 19.54 -24.16 15.93
N SER A 486 18.44 -24.33 15.18
CA SER A 486 18.20 -25.46 14.26
C SER A 486 19.27 -25.62 13.17
N GLY A 487 19.93 -24.53 12.77
CA GLY A 487 21.03 -24.53 11.80
C GLY A 487 22.25 -25.30 12.30
N PHE A 488 22.50 -25.36 13.61
CA PHE A 488 23.64 -26.06 14.20
C PHE A 488 23.65 -27.58 13.91
N PRO A 489 22.62 -28.38 14.31
CA PRO A 489 22.58 -29.80 13.98
C PRO A 489 22.47 -30.04 12.46
N SER A 490 21.75 -29.18 11.73
CA SER A 490 21.63 -29.26 10.28
C SER A 490 23.00 -29.21 9.60
N ARG A 491 23.85 -28.26 9.99
CA ARG A 491 25.17 -28.06 9.39
C ARG A 491 26.11 -29.23 9.63
N ILE A 492 26.09 -29.81 10.84
CA ILE A 492 26.87 -31.01 11.19
C ILE A 492 26.44 -32.18 10.29
N ILE A 493 25.14 -32.41 10.15
CA ILE A 493 24.61 -33.50 9.33
C ILE A 493 24.95 -33.28 7.85
N GLN A 494 24.83 -32.05 7.33
CA GLN A 494 25.21 -31.69 5.97
C GLN A 494 26.68 -31.99 5.68
N ALA A 495 27.58 -31.56 6.58
CA ALA A 495 29.02 -31.72 6.41
C ALA A 495 29.45 -33.19 6.27
N ILE A 496 28.82 -34.09 7.03
CA ILE A 496 29.18 -35.52 7.04
C ILE A 496 28.43 -36.30 5.95
N SER A 497 27.12 -36.07 5.82
CA SER A 497 26.28 -36.80 4.86
C SER A 497 26.46 -36.33 3.41
N ARG A 498 26.96 -35.11 3.20
CA ARG A 498 27.03 -34.40 1.90
C ARG A 498 25.67 -34.29 1.19
N ARG A 499 24.57 -34.34 1.95
CA ARG A 499 23.20 -34.14 1.46
C ARG A 499 22.77 -32.72 1.74
N THR A 500 22.18 -32.06 0.74
CA THR A 500 21.51 -30.76 0.91
C THR A 500 20.07 -30.99 1.40
N PRO A 501 19.63 -30.34 2.48
CA PRO A 501 18.27 -30.49 2.99
C PRO A 501 17.25 -29.69 2.18
N LYS A 502 15.97 -30.06 2.31
CA LYS A 502 14.86 -29.14 2.04
C LYS A 502 14.58 -28.34 3.31
N VAL A 503 14.70 -27.03 3.24
CA VAL A 503 14.50 -26.12 4.37
C VAL A 503 13.11 -25.50 4.30
N PHE A 504 12.36 -25.52 5.40
CA PHE A 504 10.95 -25.11 5.44
C PHE A 504 10.71 -23.70 6.00
N GLY A 505 11.74 -23.07 6.57
CA GLY A 505 11.75 -21.72 7.08
C GLY A 505 12.16 -20.67 6.06
N LYS A 506 12.01 -19.40 6.44
CA LYS A 506 12.56 -18.26 5.72
C LYS A 506 14.09 -18.42 5.60
N PRO A 507 14.71 -18.07 4.46
CA PRO A 507 14.11 -17.37 3.32
C PRO A 507 13.41 -18.25 2.26
N HIS A 508 13.33 -19.57 2.47
CA HIS A 508 12.89 -20.50 1.44
C HIS A 508 11.38 -20.44 1.14
N LYS A 509 11.03 -20.77 -0.10
CA LYS A 509 9.68 -20.61 -0.66
C LYS A 509 8.57 -21.46 -0.02
N PHE A 510 8.86 -22.46 0.81
CA PHE A 510 7.84 -23.38 1.33
C PHE A 510 6.74 -22.68 2.16
N MET A 511 7.10 -21.68 2.97
CA MET A 511 6.12 -20.86 3.70
C MET A 511 5.24 -20.04 2.75
N ALA A 512 5.83 -19.42 1.73
CA ALA A 512 5.11 -18.65 0.73
C ALA A 512 4.17 -19.54 -0.10
N ASP A 513 4.64 -20.71 -0.54
CA ASP A 513 3.84 -21.70 -1.27
C ASP A 513 2.67 -22.19 -0.42
N PHE A 514 2.87 -22.43 0.88
CA PHE A 514 1.80 -22.78 1.81
C PHE A 514 0.74 -21.68 1.89
N LEU A 515 1.15 -20.43 2.10
CA LEU A 515 0.25 -19.27 2.17
C LEU A 515 -0.52 -19.07 0.85
N LYS A 516 0.15 -19.21 -0.30
CA LYS A 516 -0.46 -19.14 -1.64
C LYS A 516 -1.50 -20.25 -1.83
N LYS A 517 -1.14 -21.50 -1.52
CA LYS A 517 -2.02 -22.68 -1.67
C LYS A 517 -3.28 -22.58 -0.80
N LYS A 518 -3.18 -21.92 0.36
CA LYS A 518 -4.32 -21.65 1.24
C LYS A 518 -5.21 -20.49 0.78
N GLY A 519 -4.83 -19.74 -0.27
CA GLY A 519 -5.53 -18.54 -0.70
C GLY A 519 -5.36 -17.35 0.25
N TYR A 520 -4.38 -17.42 1.15
CA TYR A 520 -4.16 -16.41 2.19
C TYR A 520 -3.44 -15.17 1.67
N ILE A 521 -2.70 -15.29 0.56
CA ILE A 521 -1.90 -14.19 0.00
C ILE A 521 -2.05 -14.07 -1.52
N ASP A 522 -2.02 -12.82 -2.00
CA ASP A 522 -1.62 -12.44 -3.34
C ASP A 522 -0.25 -11.73 -3.23
N PRO A 523 0.83 -12.26 -3.84
CA PRO A 523 2.17 -11.70 -3.68
C PRO A 523 2.26 -10.20 -3.97
N ALA A 524 1.58 -9.73 -5.03
CA ALA A 524 1.63 -8.34 -5.43
C ALA A 524 1.00 -7.37 -4.41
N ARG A 525 0.17 -7.89 -3.50
CA ARG A 525 -0.56 -7.15 -2.46
C ARG A 525 -0.24 -7.61 -1.05
N THR A 526 0.91 -8.29 -0.92
CA THR A 526 1.43 -8.79 0.34
C THR A 526 2.72 -8.06 0.69
N ILE A 527 2.81 -7.58 1.93
CA ILE A 527 4.02 -7.00 2.49
C ILE A 527 4.56 -7.92 3.60
N MET A 528 5.86 -8.14 3.61
CA MET A 528 6.59 -8.77 4.70
C MET A 528 7.35 -7.70 5.48
N ILE A 529 7.11 -7.64 6.78
CA ILE A 529 7.77 -6.74 7.72
C ILE A 529 8.64 -7.61 8.63
N GLY A 530 9.94 -7.38 8.63
CA GLY A 530 10.89 -8.14 9.42
C GLY A 530 12.18 -7.35 9.68
N ASP A 531 13.03 -7.83 10.57
CA ASP A 531 14.22 -7.13 11.05
C ASP A 531 15.54 -7.65 10.46
N ARG A 532 15.47 -8.68 9.60
CA ARG A 532 16.67 -9.37 9.13
C ARG A 532 16.72 -9.57 7.60
N LEU A 533 17.86 -9.19 7.00
CA LEU A 533 18.02 -9.17 5.53
C LEU A 533 17.99 -10.57 4.89
N ASP A 534 18.79 -11.50 5.43
CA ASP A 534 19.00 -12.85 4.89
C ASP A 534 17.87 -13.83 5.22
N THR A 535 16.84 -13.38 5.96
CA THR A 535 15.62 -14.16 6.21
C THR A 535 14.39 -13.43 5.69
N ASP A 536 13.99 -12.31 6.28
CA ASP A 536 12.69 -11.69 6.01
C ASP A 536 12.65 -10.96 4.68
N ILE A 537 13.69 -10.16 4.42
CA ILE A 537 13.80 -9.37 3.20
C ILE A 537 14.05 -10.28 2.01
N GLN A 538 14.98 -11.23 2.15
CA GLN A 538 15.20 -12.25 1.14
C GLN A 538 13.94 -13.08 0.87
N PHE A 539 13.26 -13.56 1.92
CA PHE A 539 11.99 -14.29 1.77
C PHE A 539 10.97 -13.49 0.95
N ALA A 540 10.82 -12.21 1.28
CA ALA A 540 9.88 -11.34 0.61
C ALA A 540 10.23 -11.13 -0.87
N ASN A 541 11.48 -10.75 -1.14
CA ASN A 541 11.96 -10.45 -2.49
C ASN A 541 11.92 -11.68 -3.40
N GLU A 542 12.38 -12.84 -2.93
CA GLU A 542 12.39 -14.08 -3.71
C GLU A 542 10.98 -14.63 -3.99
N ASN A 543 9.99 -14.27 -3.18
CA ASN A 543 8.61 -14.76 -3.32
C ASN A 543 7.63 -13.75 -3.94
N GLY A 544 8.14 -12.57 -4.34
CA GLY A 544 7.40 -11.53 -5.04
C GLY A 544 6.56 -10.62 -4.13
N PHE A 545 6.87 -10.58 -2.84
CA PHE A 545 6.23 -9.68 -1.87
C PHE A 545 6.89 -8.31 -1.90
N THR A 546 6.24 -7.32 -1.29
CA THR A 546 6.94 -6.10 -0.88
C THR A 546 7.68 -6.37 0.42
N SER A 547 8.96 -6.00 0.50
CA SER A 547 9.81 -6.16 1.67
C SER A 547 9.92 -4.85 2.45
N CYS A 548 9.78 -4.92 3.78
CA CYS A 548 9.93 -3.79 4.68
C CYS A 548 10.83 -4.20 5.86
N LEU A 549 11.99 -3.55 5.96
CA LEU A 549 12.96 -3.80 7.03
C LEU A 549 12.65 -2.93 8.25
N VAL A 550 12.59 -3.53 9.43
CA VAL A 550 12.59 -2.77 10.68
C VAL A 550 13.98 -2.73 11.32
N LEU A 551 14.36 -1.58 11.87
CA LEU A 551 15.70 -1.36 12.43
C LEU A 551 15.81 -1.67 13.93
N THR A 552 14.84 -2.42 14.47
CA THR A 552 14.75 -2.77 15.89
C THR A 552 15.42 -4.08 16.24
N GLY A 553 15.79 -4.89 15.24
CA GLY A 553 16.37 -6.21 15.45
C GLY A 553 17.76 -6.37 14.84
N VAL A 554 17.97 -7.41 14.05
CA VAL A 554 19.32 -7.90 13.69
C VAL A 554 20.03 -7.00 12.68
N SER A 555 19.35 -6.58 11.60
CA SER A 555 20.00 -5.87 10.49
C SER A 555 19.95 -4.36 10.64
N SER A 556 21.07 -3.71 10.33
CA SER A 556 21.22 -2.25 10.37
C SER A 556 21.13 -1.61 8.98
N LEU A 557 20.99 -0.27 8.95
CA LEU A 557 21.13 0.49 7.70
C LEU A 557 22.50 0.34 7.04
N GLU A 558 23.56 0.07 7.82
CA GLU A 558 24.89 -0.17 7.26
C GLU A 558 24.93 -1.53 6.55
N ASP A 559 24.22 -2.54 7.05
CA ASP A 559 24.08 -3.84 6.38
C ASP A 559 23.36 -3.70 5.03
N VAL A 560 22.32 -2.85 4.96
CA VAL A 560 21.65 -2.51 3.69
C VAL A 560 22.62 -1.90 2.70
N LYS A 561 23.42 -0.91 3.14
CA LYS A 561 24.45 -0.26 2.28
C LYS A 561 25.54 -1.25 1.86
N ASN A 562 25.90 -2.19 2.72
CA ASN A 562 26.86 -3.25 2.39
C ASN A 562 26.29 -4.18 1.32
N ALA A 563 25.03 -4.60 1.44
CA ALA A 563 24.33 -5.41 0.44
C ALA A 563 24.24 -4.67 -0.90
N GLU A 564 23.92 -3.38 -0.88
CA GLU A 564 23.86 -2.54 -2.09
C GLU A 564 25.21 -2.46 -2.79
N ARG A 565 26.29 -2.21 -2.03
CA ARG A 565 27.67 -2.19 -2.57
C ARG A 565 28.11 -3.52 -3.18
N ARG A 566 27.60 -4.65 -2.68
CA ARG A 566 27.88 -5.99 -3.22
C ARG A 566 26.98 -6.36 -4.41
N GLY A 567 25.92 -5.60 -4.68
CA GLY A 567 24.93 -5.93 -5.70
C GLY A 567 23.99 -7.06 -5.29
N ASP A 568 23.80 -7.29 -3.98
CA ASP A 568 22.92 -8.33 -3.45
C ASP A 568 21.45 -7.89 -3.52
N GLU A 569 20.90 -7.73 -4.73
CA GLU A 569 19.54 -7.19 -4.94
C GLU A 569 18.45 -7.93 -4.14
N HIS A 570 18.61 -9.24 -3.97
CA HIS A 570 17.70 -10.09 -3.19
C HIS A 570 17.65 -9.73 -1.69
N LEU A 571 18.66 -9.04 -1.16
CA LEU A 571 18.74 -8.57 0.23
C LEU A 571 18.31 -7.12 0.40
N LEU A 572 18.01 -6.38 -0.69
CA LEU A 572 17.65 -4.97 -0.59
C LEU A 572 16.16 -4.83 -0.23
N PRO A 573 15.83 -4.18 0.91
CA PRO A 573 14.45 -3.96 1.26
C PRO A 573 13.83 -2.87 0.37
N LYS A 574 12.55 -3.03 0.01
CA LYS A 574 11.82 -1.98 -0.72
C LYS A 574 11.49 -0.79 0.18
N HIS A 575 11.26 -1.04 1.47
CA HIS A 575 10.98 -0.02 2.48
C HIS A 575 11.78 -0.27 3.77
N VAL A 576 12.01 0.78 4.55
CA VAL A 576 12.62 0.69 5.88
C VAL A 576 11.71 1.43 6.87
N PHE A 577 11.42 0.80 8.00
CA PHE A 577 10.44 1.24 8.99
C PHE A 577 11.01 1.19 10.41
N SER A 578 10.54 2.05 11.32
CA SER A 578 10.90 2.00 12.74
C SER A 578 9.68 2.23 13.62
N PHE A 579 9.55 1.39 14.64
CA PHE A 579 8.59 1.50 15.73
C PHE A 579 8.98 2.56 16.77
N THR A 580 10.24 3.02 16.74
CA THR A 580 10.79 3.99 17.71
C THR A 580 11.02 5.34 17.03
N SER A 581 10.53 6.40 17.68
CA SER A 581 10.81 7.79 17.32
C SER A 581 12.21 8.16 17.83
N SER A 582 13.21 8.10 16.96
CA SER A 582 14.51 8.75 17.21
C SER A 582 14.39 10.27 17.09
#